data_AF-A0A518HCB6-F1
#
_entry.id   AF-A0A518HCB6-F1
#
_cell.length_a   1.000
_cell.length_b   1.000
_cell.length_c   1.000
_cell.angle_alpha   90.00
_cell.angle_beta   90.00
_cell.angle_gamma   90.00
#
_symmetry.space_group_name_H-M   'P 1'
#
loop_
_entity.id
_entity.type
_entity.pdbx_description
1 polymer ?
#
loop_
_entity_poly.entity_id
_entity_poly.type
_entity_poly.pdbx_seq_one_letter_code
_entity_poly.pdbx_strand_id
1 'polypeptide(L)'
;MWRFRFQIGQMMIAVGVLAADLGAVRAMIAGHGLELRIGGAVLLLAFNFGGLLAVRGRGRAREFWLGFLWGGGIAAGSYLAGRSSPGSPLGEFWYGYHVRAERLWWPLVEATFRASGSVLVELLYVSMLTLTWILPIVGAALAGGILLRSVRDAERRGPEPPVRPIAS
;
A
#
# COMPACT_ATOMS: atom_id res chain seq x y z
N MET A 1 -30.59 -20.30 -11.28
CA MET A 1 -29.68 -20.99 -10.33
C MET A 1 -28.34 -20.27 -10.33
N TRP A 2 -28.08 -19.42 -9.33
CA TRP A 2 -26.79 -18.73 -9.17
C TRP A 2 -25.77 -19.73 -8.63
N ARG A 3 -24.85 -20.19 -9.47
CA ARG A 3 -23.77 -21.09 -9.05
C ARG A 3 -22.77 -20.32 -8.17
N PHE A 4 -23.02 -20.33 -6.86
CA PHE A 4 -22.03 -20.01 -5.83
C PHE A 4 -20.94 -21.10 -5.85
N ARG A 5 -20.02 -21.03 -6.81
CA ARG A 5 -18.71 -21.67 -6.70
C ARG A 5 -17.69 -20.59 -6.35
N PHE A 6 -17.90 -19.93 -5.22
CA PHE A 6 -16.82 -19.18 -4.60
C PHE A 6 -15.76 -20.21 -4.19
N GLN A 7 -14.62 -20.20 -4.88
CA GLN A 7 -13.48 -21.03 -4.46
C GLN A 7 -13.05 -20.56 -3.07
N ILE A 8 -12.70 -21.48 -2.17
CA ILE A 8 -12.30 -21.18 -0.78
C ILE A 8 -11.31 -20.01 -0.71
N GLY A 9 -10.34 -19.94 -1.62
CA GLY A 9 -9.39 -18.83 -1.70
C GLY A 9 -10.01 -17.45 -1.96
N GLN A 10 -11.10 -17.34 -2.73
CA GLN A 10 -11.81 -16.07 -2.93
C GLN A 10 -12.58 -15.65 -1.67
N MET A 11 -13.15 -16.62 -0.93
CA MET A 11 -13.78 -16.32 0.36
C MET A 11 -12.74 -15.84 1.37
N MET A 12 -11.56 -16.48 1.43
CA MET A 12 -10.48 -16.04 2.32
C MET A 12 -10.02 -14.61 2.01
N ILE A 13 -9.91 -14.25 0.73
CA ILE A 13 -9.57 -12.86 0.34
C ILE A 13 -10.67 -11.89 0.78
N ALA A 14 -11.94 -12.22 0.50
CA ALA A 14 -13.06 -11.36 0.88
C ALA A 14 -13.16 -11.16 2.40
N VAL A 15 -13.04 -12.24 3.18
CA VAL A 15 -13.02 -12.19 4.65
C VAL A 15 -11.81 -11.41 5.16
N GLY A 16 -10.63 -11.60 4.57
CA GLY A 16 -9.42 -10.86 4.92
C GLY A 16 -9.56 -9.35 4.68
N VAL A 17 -10.13 -8.95 3.55
CA VAL A 17 -10.41 -7.53 3.24
C VAL A 17 -11.42 -6.96 4.22
N LEU A 18 -12.53 -7.67 4.50
CA LEU A 18 -13.52 -7.23 5.49
C LEU A 18 -12.93 -7.08 6.90
N ALA A 19 -12.06 -8.01 7.32
CA ALA A 19 -11.38 -7.93 8.61
C ALA A 19 -10.41 -6.74 8.66
N ALA A 20 -9.66 -6.51 7.57
CA ALA A 20 -8.79 -5.34 7.44
C ALA A 20 -9.60 -4.04 7.48
N ASP A 21 -10.77 -4.00 6.84
CA ASP A 21 -11.65 -2.84 6.83
C ASP A 21 -12.20 -2.53 8.21
N LEU A 22 -12.68 -3.54 8.94
CA LEU A 22 -13.15 -3.38 10.32
C LEU A 22 -12.02 -2.88 11.23
N GLY A 23 -10.80 -3.42 11.07
CA GLY A 23 -9.63 -2.96 11.81
C GLY A 23 -9.24 -1.52 11.49
N ALA A 24 -9.27 -1.15 10.21
CA ALA A 24 -8.97 0.19 9.74
C ALA A 24 -10.03 1.20 10.21
N VAL A 25 -11.32 0.90 10.08
CA VAL A 25 -12.42 1.73 10.60
C VAL A 25 -12.24 1.97 12.10
N ARG A 26 -11.90 0.93 12.87
CA ARG A 26 -11.60 1.08 14.30
C ARG A 26 -10.41 2.00 14.54
N ALA A 27 -9.32 1.84 13.77
CA ALA A 27 -8.14 2.69 13.88
C ALA A 27 -8.42 4.14 13.48
N MET A 28 -9.30 4.39 12.51
CA MET A 28 -9.69 5.74 12.06
C MET A 28 -10.59 6.44 13.06
N ILE A 29 -11.50 5.69 13.71
CA ILE A 29 -12.36 6.21 14.79
C ILE A 29 -11.51 6.52 16.03
N ALA A 30 -10.59 5.64 16.40
CA ALA A 30 -9.70 5.81 17.55
C ALA A 30 -8.53 6.78 17.30
N GLY A 31 -8.18 7.05 16.04
CA GLY A 31 -7.06 7.89 15.67
C GLY A 31 -7.31 9.38 15.90
N HIS A 32 -6.28 10.05 16.43
CA HIS A 32 -6.20 11.51 16.53
C HIS A 32 -5.57 12.08 15.25
N GLY A 33 -6.26 13.01 14.58
CA GLY A 33 -5.78 13.72 13.38
C GLY A 33 -6.63 13.46 12.13
N LEU A 34 -6.99 14.52 11.42
CA LEU A 34 -7.77 14.45 10.17
C LEU A 34 -6.97 13.76 9.06
N GLU A 35 -5.65 13.97 9.01
CA GLU A 35 -4.75 13.44 7.97
C GLU A 35 -4.70 11.91 8.02
N LEU A 36 -4.65 11.33 9.21
CA LEU A 36 -4.65 9.87 9.39
C LEU A 36 -5.97 9.24 8.97
N ARG A 37 -7.09 9.96 9.15
CA ARG A 37 -8.40 9.50 8.68
C ARG A 37 -8.48 9.59 7.16
N ILE A 38 -8.03 10.67 6.54
CA ILE A 38 -8.02 10.77 5.08
C ILE A 38 -7.10 9.69 4.50
N GLY A 39 -5.90 9.53 5.07
CA GLY A 39 -4.95 8.55 4.55
C GLY A 39 -5.34 7.11 4.78
N GLY A 40 -5.93 6.81 5.94
CA GLY A 40 -6.55 5.51 6.20
C GLY A 40 -7.68 5.21 5.21
N ALA A 41 -8.52 6.19 4.88
CA ALA A 41 -9.62 6.02 3.93
C ALA A 41 -9.11 5.68 2.54
N VAL A 42 -8.09 6.42 2.08
CA VAL A 42 -7.45 6.19 0.77
C VAL A 42 -6.82 4.80 0.70
N LEU A 43 -6.11 4.36 1.74
CA LEU A 43 -5.53 3.01 1.81
C LEU A 43 -6.61 1.92 1.82
N LEU A 44 -7.69 2.14 2.58
CA LEU A 44 -8.83 1.22 2.65
C LEU A 44 -9.47 1.02 1.27
N LEU A 45 -9.70 2.12 0.54
CA LEU A 45 -10.23 2.08 -0.82
C LEU A 45 -9.27 1.35 -1.78
N ALA A 46 -7.97 1.61 -1.68
CA ALA A 46 -6.96 0.97 -2.52
C ALA A 46 -6.91 -0.55 -2.29
N PHE A 47 -6.97 -1.01 -1.03
CA PHE A 47 -7.00 -2.45 -0.73
C PHE A 47 -8.34 -3.10 -1.05
N ASN A 48 -9.46 -2.40 -0.90
CA ASN A 48 -10.74 -2.91 -1.37
C ASN A 48 -10.74 -3.12 -2.89
N PHE A 49 -10.22 -2.14 -3.63
CA PHE A 49 -10.10 -2.24 -5.08
C PHE A 49 -9.15 -3.37 -5.49
N GLY A 50 -7.98 -3.47 -4.83
CA GLY A 50 -7.04 -4.56 -5.03
C GLY A 50 -7.64 -5.93 -4.72
N GLY A 51 -8.40 -6.04 -3.63
CA GLY A 51 -9.14 -7.24 -3.22
C GLY A 51 -10.17 -7.66 -4.26
N LEU A 52 -10.99 -6.71 -4.71
CA LEU A 52 -11.99 -6.94 -5.75
C LEU A 52 -11.35 -7.45 -7.04
N LEU A 53 -10.25 -6.81 -7.46
CA LEU A 53 -9.53 -7.20 -8.67
C LEU A 53 -8.75 -8.51 -8.50
N ALA A 54 -8.29 -8.84 -7.30
CA ALA A 54 -7.70 -10.16 -7.01
C ALA A 54 -8.76 -11.28 -7.05
N VAL A 55 -9.98 -11.02 -6.57
CA VAL A 55 -11.09 -11.98 -6.59
C VAL A 55 -11.63 -12.19 -8.01
N ARG A 56 -11.82 -11.10 -8.77
CA ARG A 56 -12.37 -11.13 -10.13
C ARG A 56 -11.32 -11.43 -11.20
N GLY A 57 -10.06 -11.11 -10.93
CA GLY A 57 -8.96 -11.25 -11.87
C GLY A 57 -8.58 -12.70 -12.16
N ARG A 58 -7.84 -12.90 -13.26
CA ARG A 58 -7.29 -14.20 -13.66
C ARG A 58 -5.83 -14.04 -14.09
N GLY A 59 -5.08 -15.15 -14.02
CA GLY A 59 -3.68 -15.21 -14.45
C GLY A 59 -2.82 -14.09 -13.88
N ARG A 60 -2.07 -13.39 -14.75
CA ARG A 60 -1.11 -12.33 -14.40
C ARG A 60 -1.72 -11.16 -13.63
N ALA A 61 -2.95 -10.76 -13.98
CA ALA A 61 -3.62 -9.65 -13.29
C ALA A 61 -3.91 -10.03 -11.83
N ARG A 62 -4.40 -11.25 -11.59
CA ARG A 62 -4.66 -11.74 -10.23
C ARG A 62 -3.38 -11.82 -9.41
N GLU A 63 -2.29 -12.30 -9.99
CA GLU A 63 -0.98 -12.38 -9.33
C GLU A 63 -0.47 -11.00 -8.92
N PHE A 64 -0.60 -10.00 -9.80
CA PHE A 64 -0.27 -8.63 -9.46
C PHE A 64 -1.09 -8.13 -8.26
N TRP A 65 -2.42 -8.30 -8.28
CA TRP A 65 -3.28 -7.80 -7.20
C TRP A 65 -3.07 -8.54 -5.88
N LEU A 66 -2.75 -9.84 -5.90
CA LEU A 66 -2.36 -10.58 -4.70
C LEU A 66 -1.05 -10.07 -4.12
N GLY A 67 -0.05 -9.82 -4.97
CA GLY A 67 1.22 -9.24 -4.55
C GLY A 67 1.05 -7.81 -4.03
N PHE A 68 0.13 -7.05 -4.63
CA PHE A 68 -0.24 -5.70 -4.20
C PHE A 68 -0.80 -5.70 -2.79
N LEU A 69 -1.78 -6.56 -2.52
CA LEU A 69 -2.37 -6.69 -1.19
C LEU A 69 -1.35 -7.15 -0.16
N TRP A 70 -0.45 -8.07 -0.54
CA TRP A 70 0.55 -8.58 0.39
C TRP A 70 1.64 -7.56 0.72
N GLY A 71 2.24 -6.92 -0.30
CA GLY A 71 3.26 -5.89 -0.10
C GLY A 71 2.69 -4.67 0.64
N GLY A 72 1.49 -4.25 0.28
CA GLY A 72 0.80 -3.15 0.97
C GLY A 72 0.43 -3.51 2.41
N GLY A 73 -0.10 -4.72 2.64
CA GLY A 73 -0.47 -5.19 3.97
C GLY A 73 0.73 -5.29 4.91
N ILE A 74 1.87 -5.78 4.43
CA ILE A 74 3.13 -5.82 5.21
C ILE A 74 3.59 -4.40 5.56
N ALA A 75 3.57 -3.47 4.60
CA ALA A 75 3.99 -2.09 4.84
C ALA A 75 3.05 -1.35 5.80
N ALA A 76 1.74 -1.53 5.66
CA ALA A 76 0.76 -0.98 6.59
C ALA A 76 0.90 -1.59 8.00
N GLY A 77 1.13 -2.90 8.09
CA GLY A 77 1.38 -3.58 9.35
C GLY A 77 2.68 -3.11 10.03
N SER A 78 3.77 -2.95 9.28
CA SER A 78 5.04 -2.46 9.81
C SER A 78 4.94 -1.01 10.28
N TYR A 79 4.16 -0.19 9.59
CA TYR A 79 3.83 1.17 10.01
C TYR A 79 3.10 1.18 11.37
N LEU A 80 2.04 0.39 11.50
CA LEU A 80 1.28 0.30 12.76
C LEU A 80 2.14 -0.24 13.91
N ALA A 81 2.99 -1.22 13.64
CA ALA A 81 3.94 -1.75 14.62
C ALA A 81 4.98 -0.69 15.03
N GLY A 82 5.56 0.03 14.07
CA GLY A 82 6.51 1.11 14.34
C GLY A 82 5.90 2.26 15.15
N ARG A 83 4.64 2.61 14.87
CA ARG A 83 3.90 3.62 15.64
C ARG A 83 3.63 3.18 17.08
N SER A 84 3.32 1.90 17.29
CA SER A 84 3.06 1.34 18.62
C SER A 84 4.33 1.21 19.45
N SER A 85 5.49 1.14 18.79
CA SER A 85 6.81 0.99 19.42
C SER A 85 7.83 1.95 18.78
N PRO A 86 7.81 3.25 19.12
CA PRO A 86 8.62 4.28 18.45
C PRO A 86 10.14 4.05 18.53
N GLY A 87 10.62 3.45 19.62
CA GLY A 87 12.05 3.11 19.81
C GLY A 87 12.48 1.80 19.16
N SER A 88 11.61 1.14 18.40
CA SER A 88 11.98 -0.06 17.62
C SER A 88 12.64 0.34 16.30
N PRO A 89 13.40 -0.56 15.64
CA PRO A 89 13.96 -0.28 14.31
C PRO A 89 12.91 0.14 13.28
N LEU A 90 11.69 -0.40 13.36
CA LEU A 90 10.57 0.02 12.51
C LEU A 90 10.07 1.42 12.88
N GLY A 91 9.96 1.73 14.17
CA GLY A 91 9.59 3.06 14.65
C GLY A 91 10.58 4.13 14.19
N GLU A 92 11.88 3.86 14.35
CA GLU A 92 12.96 4.74 13.88
C GLU A 92 12.96 4.91 12.37
N PHE A 93 12.74 3.82 11.61
CA PHE A 93 12.62 3.88 10.16
C PHE A 93 11.48 4.79 9.71
N TRP A 94 10.27 4.56 10.24
CA TRP A 94 9.09 5.34 9.86
C TRP A 94 9.22 6.79 10.30
N TYR A 95 9.65 7.04 11.54
CA TYR A 95 9.88 8.39 12.03
C TYR A 95 10.94 9.14 11.20
N GLY A 96 12.07 8.49 10.92
CA GLY A 96 13.14 9.06 10.09
C GLY A 96 12.67 9.36 8.67
N TYR A 97 11.84 8.51 8.08
CA TYR A 97 11.20 8.78 6.80
C TYR A 97 10.28 10.01 6.89
N HIS A 98 9.41 10.12 7.89
CA HIS A 98 8.51 11.26 8.06
C HIS A 98 9.27 12.56 8.19
N VAL A 99 10.30 12.61 9.04
CA VAL A 99 11.12 13.82 9.21
C VAL A 99 11.81 14.22 7.90
N ARG A 100 12.33 13.27 7.12
CA ARG A 100 12.96 13.58 5.83
C ARG A 100 11.96 14.07 4.80
N ALA A 101 10.80 13.43 4.71
CA ALA A 101 9.74 13.84 3.82
C ALA A 101 9.23 15.24 4.18
N GLU A 102 8.92 15.49 5.45
CA GLU A 102 8.52 16.81 5.93
C GLU A 102 9.55 17.89 5.57
N ARG A 103 10.85 17.62 5.76
CA ARG A 103 11.92 18.55 5.35
C ARG A 103 11.95 18.85 3.85
N LEU A 104 11.60 17.88 3.00
CA LEU A 104 11.55 18.07 1.55
C LEU A 104 10.39 18.96 1.12
N TRP A 105 9.22 18.79 1.75
CA TRP A 105 7.99 19.47 1.32
C TRP A 105 7.70 20.76 2.08
N TRP A 106 8.21 20.92 3.31
CA TRP A 106 7.96 22.09 4.15
C TRP A 106 8.25 23.43 3.46
N PRO A 107 9.36 23.59 2.70
CA PRO A 107 9.62 24.85 2.00
C PRO A 107 8.53 25.20 0.97
N LEU A 108 7.95 24.20 0.29
CA LEU A 108 6.85 24.39 -0.66
C LEU A 108 5.56 24.81 0.05
N VAL A 109 5.25 24.19 1.19
CA VAL A 109 4.09 24.55 2.02
C VAL A 109 4.25 25.98 2.54
N GLU A 110 5.41 26.32 3.09
CA GLU A 110 5.68 27.62 3.69
C GLU A 110 5.63 28.75 2.65
N ALA A 111 6.22 28.54 1.46
CA ALA A 111 6.13 29.48 0.36
C ALA A 111 4.67 29.73 -0.07
N THR A 112 3.86 28.68 -0.11
CA THR A 112 2.43 28.76 -0.46
C THR A 112 1.62 29.47 0.64
N PHE A 113 1.97 29.22 1.91
CA PHE A 113 1.34 29.86 3.08
C PHE A 113 1.56 31.38 3.06
N ARG A 114 2.81 31.81 2.88
CA ARG A 114 3.17 33.23 2.80
C ARG A 114 2.52 33.94 1.61
N ALA A 115 2.28 33.22 0.51
CA ALA A 115 1.72 33.80 -0.71
C ALA A 115 0.19 33.96 -0.68
N SER A 116 -0.55 33.13 0.07
CA SER A 116 -2.01 33.04 -0.12
C SER A 116 -2.85 33.16 1.15
N GLY A 117 -2.31 32.92 2.35
CA GLY A 117 -3.03 33.09 3.63
C GLY A 117 -4.40 32.41 3.72
N SER A 118 -4.65 31.37 2.91
CA SER A 118 -6.00 30.85 2.63
C SER A 118 -6.19 29.41 3.10
N VAL A 119 -7.46 29.01 3.26
CA VAL A 119 -7.91 27.63 3.54
C VAL A 119 -7.33 26.61 2.54
N LEU A 120 -6.99 27.05 1.33
CA LEU A 120 -6.36 26.21 0.30
C LEU A 120 -5.01 25.65 0.77
N VAL A 121 -4.28 26.39 1.61
CA VAL A 121 -2.96 25.98 2.12
C VAL A 121 -3.09 24.93 3.22
N GLU A 122 -4.12 25.05 4.05
CA GLU A 122 -4.43 24.04 5.06
C GLU A 122 -4.80 22.71 4.40
N LEU A 123 -5.60 22.74 3.33
CA LEU A 123 -5.89 21.56 2.51
C LEU A 123 -4.64 20.99 1.83
N LEU A 124 -3.73 21.86 1.36
CA LEU A 124 -2.46 21.43 0.77
C LEU A 124 -1.57 20.73 1.81
N TYR A 125 -1.48 21.30 3.02
CA TYR A 125 -0.71 20.75 4.13
C TYR A 125 -1.25 19.38 4.57
N VAL A 126 -2.56 19.28 4.79
CA VAL A 126 -3.25 18.02 5.12
C VAL A 126 -3.02 16.98 4.03
N SER A 127 -3.10 17.37 2.75
CA SER A 127 -2.85 16.48 1.61
C SER A 127 -1.40 16.00 1.54
N MET A 128 -0.43 16.88 1.79
CA MET A 128 1.00 16.53 1.78
C MET A 128 1.40 15.63 2.95
N LEU A 129 0.88 15.90 4.15
CA LEU A 129 1.02 14.98 5.28
C LEU A 129 0.44 13.62 4.91
N THR A 130 -0.81 13.59 4.45
CA THR A 130 -1.50 12.38 4.01
C THR A 130 -0.68 11.58 2.98
N LEU A 131 -0.15 12.24 1.95
CA LEU A 131 0.72 11.61 0.95
C LEU A 131 2.00 11.05 1.56
N THR A 132 2.62 11.79 2.49
CA THR A 132 3.81 11.33 3.20
C THR A 132 3.52 10.03 3.94
N TRP A 133 2.40 9.91 4.63
CA TRP A 133 2.06 8.67 5.35
C TRP A 133 1.77 7.47 4.44
N ILE A 134 1.17 7.72 3.28
CA ILE A 134 0.64 6.65 2.41
C ILE A 134 1.64 6.19 1.36
N LEU A 135 2.49 7.09 0.87
CA LEU A 135 3.32 6.85 -0.29
C LEU A 135 4.23 5.61 -0.15
N PRO A 136 4.90 5.36 1.00
CA PRO A 136 5.69 4.13 1.15
C PRO A 136 4.84 2.87 1.13
N ILE A 137 3.62 2.92 1.66
CA ILE A 137 2.69 1.79 1.69
C ILE A 137 2.20 1.48 0.27
N VAL A 138 1.84 2.50 -0.50
CA VAL A 138 1.46 2.35 -1.91
C VAL A 138 2.64 1.86 -2.75
N GLY A 139 3.84 2.40 -2.52
CA GLY A 139 5.06 1.95 -3.18
C GLY A 139 5.36 0.48 -2.91
N ALA A 140 5.26 0.04 -1.66
CA ALA A 140 5.43 -1.35 -1.27
C ALA A 140 4.34 -2.26 -1.87
N ALA A 141 3.10 -1.79 -1.93
CA ALA A 141 2.01 -2.51 -2.60
C ALA A 141 2.33 -2.72 -4.09
N LEU A 142 2.64 -1.65 -4.82
CA LEU A 142 2.99 -1.75 -6.25
C LEU A 142 4.19 -2.67 -6.47
N ALA A 143 5.25 -2.53 -5.66
CA ALA A 143 6.43 -3.39 -5.72
C ALA A 143 6.08 -4.87 -5.47
N GLY A 144 5.27 -5.17 -4.45
CA GLY A 144 4.80 -6.52 -4.19
C GLY A 144 4.02 -7.12 -5.35
N GLY A 145 3.17 -6.33 -6.02
CA GLY A 145 2.43 -6.75 -7.20
C GLY A 145 3.34 -7.05 -8.39
N ILE A 146 4.32 -6.19 -8.67
CA ILE A 146 5.29 -6.38 -9.74
C ILE A 146 6.17 -7.61 -9.47
N LEU A 147 6.64 -7.76 -8.23
CA LEU A 147 7.51 -8.86 -7.82
C LEU A 147 6.79 -10.20 -7.97
N LEU A 148 5.60 -10.36 -7.39
CA LEU A 148 4.88 -11.63 -7.45
C LEU A 148 4.58 -12.02 -8.89
N ARG A 149 4.15 -11.06 -9.72
CA ARG A 149 3.93 -11.30 -11.14
C ARG A 149 5.22 -11.73 -11.84
N SER A 150 6.33 -11.04 -11.60
CA SER A 150 7.62 -11.34 -12.23
C SER A 150 8.15 -12.72 -11.87
N VAL A 151 8.03 -13.11 -10.59
CA VAL A 151 8.42 -14.45 -10.11
C VAL A 151 7.57 -15.53 -10.80
N ARG A 152 6.24 -15.35 -10.86
CA ARG A 152 5.35 -16.30 -11.55
C ARG A 152 5.60 -16.37 -13.05
N ASP A 153 5.93 -15.25 -13.67
CA ASP A 153 6.30 -15.22 -15.09
C ASP A 153 7.65 -15.90 -15.35
N ALA A 154 8.59 -15.88 -14.40
CA ALA A 154 9.85 -16.62 -14.48
C ALA A 154 9.61 -18.14 -14.32
N GLU A 155 8.81 -18.55 -13.32
CA GLU A 155 8.46 -19.96 -13.10
C GLU A 155 7.80 -20.60 -14.33
N ARG A 156 6.94 -19.86 -15.04
CA ARG A 156 6.27 -20.36 -16.26
C ARG A 156 7.18 -20.52 -17.47
N ARG A 157 8.31 -19.80 -17.54
CA ARG A 157 9.26 -19.91 -18.66
C ARG A 157 10.11 -21.18 -18.59
N GLY A 158 10.17 -21.84 -17.43
CA GLY A 158 11.08 -22.95 -17.19
C GLY A 158 12.55 -22.51 -17.19
N PRO A 159 13.49 -23.43 -16.91
CA PRO A 159 14.92 -23.13 -17.02
C PRO A 159 15.26 -22.78 -18.47
N GLU A 160 16.08 -21.75 -18.68
CA GLU A 160 16.58 -21.42 -20.03
C GLU A 160 17.31 -22.65 -20.60
N PRO A 161 17.05 -23.00 -21.88
CA PRO A 161 17.75 -24.11 -22.50
C PRO A 161 19.25 -23.84 -22.48
N PRO A 162 20.10 -24.87 -22.24
CA PRO A 162 21.54 -24.69 -22.19
C PRO A 162 22.03 -24.05 -23.49
N VAL A 163 22.79 -22.96 -23.36
CA VAL A 163 23.44 -22.28 -24.49
C VAL A 163 24.30 -23.33 -25.20
N ARG A 164 23.90 -23.72 -26.42
CA ARG A 164 24.71 -24.65 -27.21
C ARG A 164 26.03 -23.94 -27.55
N PRO A 165 27.19 -24.57 -27.31
CA PRO A 165 28.45 -23.99 -27.74
C PRO A 165 28.42 -23.80 -29.26
N ILE A 166 28.77 -22.59 -29.69
CA ILE A 166 28.95 -22.29 -31.12
C ILE A 166 30.14 -23.15 -31.56
N ALA A 167 29.90 -24.13 -32.42
CA ALA A 167 30.97 -24.91 -33.02
C ALA A 167 31.80 -23.96 -33.88
N SER A 168 33.01 -23.66 -33.41
CA SER A 168 34.08 -22.99 -34.17
C SER A 168 34.78 -23.98 -35.08
#